data_AF-A0A2A7AQQ6-F1
#
_entry.id   AF-A0A2A7AQQ6-F1
#
_cell.length_a   1.000
_cell.length_b   1.000
_cell.length_c   1.000
_cell.angle_alpha   90.00
_cell.angle_beta   90.00
_cell.angle_gamma   90.00
#
_symmetry.space_group_name_H-M   'P 1'
#
loop_
_entity.id
_entity.type
_entity.pdbx_description
1 polymer ?
#
loop_
_entity_poly.entity_id
_entity_poly.type
_entity_poly.pdbx_seq_one_letter_code
_entity_poly.pdbx_strand_id
1 'polypeptide(L)' 'MKEYRGQRIENLYAFLKETKEDEIIVRTTRVAGGWHDNEFDAKAAGFMISRFTNKEMEARHEFSECYRLTRK' A
#
# COMPACT_ATOMS: atom_id res chain seq x y z
N MET A 1 -11.31 2.45 8.06
CA MET A 1 -10.19 2.20 7.14
C MET A 1 -9.44 3.52 6.95
N LYS A 2 -8.14 3.60 7.27
CA LYS A 2 -7.38 4.87 7.14
C LYS A 2 -6.45 4.78 5.92
N GLU A 3 -6.81 5.50 4.86
CA GLU A 3 -6.00 5.60 3.64
C GLU A 3 -4.73 6.42 3.91
N TYR A 4 -3.58 5.94 3.47
CA TYR A 4 -2.36 6.71 3.37
C TYR A 4 -2.47 7.72 2.22
N ARG A 5 -2.41 9.01 2.57
CA ARG A 5 -2.51 10.15 1.65
C ARG A 5 -1.23 10.98 1.54
N GLY A 6 -0.11 10.45 2.07
CA GLY A 6 1.18 11.14 2.07
C GLY A 6 1.83 11.20 0.69
N GLN A 7 3.12 11.56 0.67
CA GLN A 7 3.91 11.61 -0.56
C GLN A 7 3.98 10.23 -1.24
N ARG A 8 4.36 10.23 -2.52
CA ARG A 8 4.57 8.99 -3.26
C ARG A 8 5.67 8.16 -2.58
N ILE A 9 5.41 6.87 -2.43
CA ILE A 9 6.31 5.91 -1.82
C ILE A 9 7.24 5.38 -2.92
N GLU A 10 8.43 5.97 -3.01
CA GLU A 10 9.44 5.59 -4.00
C GLU A 10 10.16 4.27 -3.65
N ASN A 11 10.20 3.92 -2.36
CA ASN A 11 10.76 2.67 -1.86
C ASN A 11 9.83 2.11 -0.78
N LEU A 12 9.10 1.04 -1.12
CA LEU A 12 8.10 0.46 -0.22
C LEU A 12 8.74 -0.19 1.01
N TYR A 13 9.87 -0.86 0.83
CA TYR A 13 10.60 -1.49 1.93
C TYR A 13 11.00 -0.47 3.00
N ALA A 14 11.66 0.62 2.61
CA ALA A 14 12.10 1.67 3.54
C ALA A 14 10.90 2.27 4.29
N PHE A 15 9.84 2.63 3.56
CA PHE A 15 8.62 3.16 4.14
C PHE A 15 8.00 2.23 5.21
N LEU A 16 7.93 0.92 4.92
CA LEU A 16 7.39 -0.08 5.84
C LEU A 16 8.31 -0.37 7.04
N LYS A 17 9.62 -0.18 6.90
CA LYS A 17 10.56 -0.31 8.02
C LYS A 17 10.46 0.84 9.01
N GLU A 18 10.12 2.04 8.54
CA GLU A 18 10.00 3.24 9.36
C GLU A 18 8.60 3.43 9.95
N THR A 19 7.58 2.80 9.35
CA THR A 19 6.20 2.96 9.84
C THR A 19 5.98 2.27 11.19
N LYS A 20 5.18 2.93 12.04
CA LYS A 20 4.69 2.40 13.31
C LYS A 20 3.32 1.75 13.20
N GLU A 21 2.64 1.92 12.07
CA GLU A 21 1.31 1.36 11.86
C GLU A 21 1.39 -0.15 11.58
N ASP A 22 0.42 -0.90 12.08
CA ASP A 22 0.29 -2.34 11.81
C ASP A 22 -0.51 -2.63 10.54
N GLU A 23 -1.38 -1.71 10.13
CA GLU A 23 -2.12 -1.79 8.86
C GLU A 23 -2.01 -0.48 8.09
N ILE A 24 -1.69 -0.57 6.80
CA ILE A 24 -1.60 0.56 5.89
C ILE A 24 -2.38 0.24 4.64
N ILE A 25 -3.24 1.18 4.23
CA ILE A 25 -3.97 1.08 2.98
C ILE A 25 -3.55 2.22 2.09
N VAL A 26 -3.01 1.90 0.93
CA VAL A 26 -2.41 2.88 0.02
C VAL A 26 -2.84 2.57 -1.40
N ARG A 27 -3.18 3.61 -2.17
CA ARG A 27 -3.49 3.45 -3.60
C ARG A 27 -2.28 2.90 -4.33
N THR A 28 -2.49 2.00 -5.30
CA THR A 28 -1.37 1.42 -6.04
C THR A 28 -0.61 2.48 -6.84
N THR A 29 -1.30 3.54 -7.29
CA THR A 29 -0.70 4.72 -7.93
C THR A 29 0.24 5.54 -7.04
N ARG A 30 0.21 5.34 -5.72
CA ARG A 30 1.08 6.03 -4.76
C ARG A 30 2.35 5.24 -4.42
N VAL A 31 2.50 4.01 -4.92
CA VAL A 31 3.68 3.19 -4.70
C VAL A 31 4.41 3.05 -6.03
N ALA A 32 5.70 3.35 -6.04
CA ALA A 32 6.54 3.11 -7.21
C ALA A 32 6.80 1.60 -7.39
N GLY A 33 6.95 1.16 -8.63
CA GLY A 33 7.24 -0.25 -8.95
C GLY A 33 6.00 -1.09 -9.30
N GLY A 34 6.27 -2.31 -9.75
CA GLY A 34 5.24 -3.28 -10.12
C GLY A 34 4.75 -4.10 -8.94
N TRP A 35 3.70 -4.91 -9.15
CA TRP A 35 3.17 -5.81 -8.12
C TRP A 35 4.24 -6.73 -7.54
N HIS A 36 5.09 -7.32 -8.37
CA HIS A 36 6.10 -8.27 -7.91
C HIS A 36 7.18 -7.62 -7.04
N ASP A 37 7.63 -6.41 -7.42
CA ASP A 37 8.60 -5.65 -6.63
C ASP A 37 8.01 -5.26 -5.27
N ASN A 38 6.78 -4.71 -5.29
CA ASN A 38 6.08 -4.31 -4.07
C ASN A 38 5.76 -5.50 -3.17
N GLU A 39 5.46 -6.66 -3.74
CA GLU A 39 5.25 -7.88 -2.97
C GLU A 39 6.54 -8.35 -2.29
N PHE A 40 7.66 -8.32 -3.02
CA PHE A 40 8.96 -8.65 -2.48
C PHE A 40 9.36 -7.70 -1.33
N ASP A 41 9.25 -6.39 -1.55
CA ASP A 41 9.56 -5.36 -0.56
C ASP A 41 8.71 -5.47 0.70
N ALA A 42 7.39 -5.65 0.54
CA ALA A 42 6.48 -5.81 1.67
C ALA A 42 6.81 -7.04 2.50
N LYS A 43 7.06 -8.19 1.84
CA LYS A 43 7.44 -9.43 2.53
C LYS A 43 8.78 -9.28 3.25
N ALA A 44 9.77 -8.63 2.62
CA ALA A 44 11.07 -8.37 3.21
C ALA A 44 11.00 -7.43 4.43
N ALA A 45 10.05 -6.49 4.43
CA ALA A 45 9.79 -5.59 5.57
C ALA A 45 8.97 -6.25 6.71
N GLY A 46 8.53 -7.50 6.54
CA GLY A 46 7.70 -8.20 7.53
C GLY A 46 6.22 -7.91 7.43
N PHE A 47 5.73 -7.50 6.25
CA PHE A 47 4.32 -7.26 5.98
C PHE A 47 3.74 -8.30 5.01
N MET A 48 2.45 -8.56 5.16
CA MET A 48 1.62 -9.16 4.13
C MET A 48 1.04 -8.05 3.25
N ILE A 49 0.92 -8.30 1.95
CA ILE A 49 0.32 -7.35 1.00
C ILE A 49 -0.82 -8.03 0.24
N SER A 50 -1.90 -7.29 0.00
CA SER A 50 -3.02 -7.74 -0.82
C SER A 50 -3.55 -6.58 -1.67
N ARG A 51 -4.01 -6.88 -2.89
CA ARG A 51 -4.72 -5.91 -3.74
C ARG A 51 -6.22 -6.00 -3.50
N PHE A 52 -6.89 -4.86 -3.49
CA PHE A 52 -8.35 -4.80 -3.50
C PHE A 52 -8.86 -3.51 -4.15
N THR A 53 -10.10 -3.53 -4.59
CA THR A 53 -10.81 -2.36 -5.10
C THR A 53 -11.53 -1.66 -3.95
N ASN A 54 -11.19 -0.40 -3.69
CA ASN A 54 -11.86 0.41 -2.68
C ASN A 54 -13.19 0.95 -3.24
N LYS A 55 -14.31 0.39 -2.75
CA LYS A 55 -15.67 0.78 -3.16
C LYS A 55 -16.01 2.25 -2.90
N GLU A 56 -15.43 2.86 -1.87
CA GLU A 56 -15.67 4.29 -1.58
C GLU A 56 -15.02 5.20 -2.63
N MET A 57 -13.85 4.81 -3.14
CA MET A 57 -13.16 5.54 -4.21
C MET A 57 -13.83 5.29 -5.57
N GLU A 58 -14.27 4.06 -5.80
CA GLU A 58 -15.04 3.69 -6.99
C GLU A 58 -16.35 4.50 -7.08
N ALA A 59 -17.08 4.64 -5.96
CA ALA A 59 -18.28 5.47 -5.87
C ALA A 59 -18.02 6.97 -6.14
N ARG A 60 -16.77 7.43 -5.99
CA ARG A 60 -16.33 8.80 -6.32
C ARG A 60 -15.75 8.91 -7.73
N HIS A 61 -15.79 7.83 -8.53
CA HIS A 61 -15.17 7.74 -9.85
C HIS A 61 -13.66 8.02 -9.83
N GLU A 62 -12.99 7.69 -8.73
CA GLU A 62 -11.55 7.80 -8.58
C GLU A 62 -10.86 6.45 -8.83
N PHE A 63 -9.56 6.49 -9.15
CA PHE A 63 -8.75 5.27 -9.20
C PHE A 63 -8.80 4.55 -7.85
N SER A 64 -9.34 3.34 -7.84
CA SER A 64 -9.78 2.63 -6.63
C SER A 64 -8.92 1.43 -6.25
N GLU A 65 -7.96 1.02 -7.08
CA GLU A 65 -7.07 -0.09 -6.74
C GLU A 65 -6.11 0.33 -5.61
N CYS A 66 -6.14 -0.45 -4.52
CA CYS A 66 -5.33 -0.22 -3.34
C CYS A 66 -4.54 -1.46 -2.95
N TYR A 67 -3.39 -1.23 -2.32
CA TYR A 67 -2.72 -2.22 -1.49
C TYR A 67 -3.21 -2.10 -0.05
N ARG A 68 -3.49 -3.25 0.56
CA ARG A 68 -3.58 -3.41 2.02
C ARG A 68 -2.34 -4.13 2.49
N LEU A 69 -1.57 -3.47 3.35
CA LEU A 69 -0.32 -3.91 3.94
C LEU A 69 -0.57 -4.18 5.43
N THR A 70 -0.30 -5.38 5.91
CA THR A 70 -0.54 -5.78 7.30
C THR A 70 0.72 -6.38 7.90
N ARG A 71 1.18 -5.88 9.05
CA ARG A 71 2.37 -6.38 9.74
C ARG A 71 2.14 -7.83 10.18
N LYS A 72 3.18 -8.67 10.04
CA LYS A 72 3.19 -10.04 10.56
C LYS A 72 3.41 -10.08 12.06
#